data_AF-A0A8H6Y1L0-F1
#
_entry.id   AF-A0A8H6Y1L0-F1
#
_cell.length_a   1.000
_cell.length_b   1.000
_cell.length_c   1.000
_cell.angle_alpha   90.00
_cell.angle_beta   90.00
_cell.angle_gamma   90.00
#
_symmetry.space_group_name_H-M   'P 1'
#
loop_
_entity.id
_entity.type
_entity.pdbx_description
1 polymer ?
#
loop_
_entity_poly.entity_id
_entity_poly.type
_entity_poly.pdbx_seq_one_letter_code
_entity_poly.pdbx_strand_id
1 'polypeptide(L)'
;MFPILHTGRRVSLSIRRYFALDSGAIERIKKPTRGGQNLSLRYRRLEQSLRGKEALQRDIDALESDVAGHFKDTSTAAETTEANRYFRGLEIPRQPKAPQSDECCMSGCAVCVYDLYEESLAAYKESLAAFMSALTSAGIPQEAWPKSVRTIDTTEPKKSVTLSAFEELERSLKAKRETETLVPRSNKRPRPTWTMAELYEVLPLTDVPACKLRAPQHPRINISQVFQKFSE
;
A
#
# COMPACT_ATOMS: atom_id res chain seq x y z
N MET A 1 0.52 42.10 -30.50
CA MET A 1 1.43 42.95 -29.69
C MET A 1 0.59 43.61 -28.61
N PHE A 2 0.43 42.95 -27.45
CA PHE A 2 -0.25 43.50 -26.27
C PHE A 2 0.61 43.15 -25.06
N PRO A 3 1.13 44.13 -24.30
CA PRO A 3 2.02 43.87 -23.18
C PRO A 3 1.25 43.46 -21.93
N ILE A 4 1.75 42.40 -21.29
CA ILE A 4 1.26 41.81 -20.04
C ILE A 4 1.73 42.66 -18.86
N LEU A 5 0.78 43.08 -18.02
CA LEU A 5 0.99 43.77 -16.76
C LEU A 5 1.54 42.79 -15.71
N HIS A 6 2.70 43.08 -15.14
CA HIS A 6 3.17 42.46 -13.89
C HIS A 6 2.84 43.38 -12.70
N THR A 7 1.95 42.93 -11.82
CA THR A 7 1.66 43.55 -10.53
C THR A 7 2.66 43.06 -9.47
N GLY A 8 3.78 43.76 -9.34
CA GLY A 8 4.76 43.56 -8.26
C GLY A 8 4.51 44.47 -7.07
N ARG A 9 3.83 43.96 -6.04
CA ARG A 9 3.56 44.64 -4.75
C ARG A 9 4.87 44.71 -3.93
N ARG A 10 5.53 45.87 -3.89
CA ARG A 10 6.69 46.11 -3.00
C ARG A 10 6.22 46.37 -1.56
N VAL A 11 6.58 45.49 -0.64
CA VAL A 11 6.45 45.70 0.81
C VAL A 11 7.54 46.68 1.26
N SER A 12 7.15 47.87 1.72
CA SER A 12 8.06 48.81 2.36
C SER A 12 8.21 48.46 3.85
N LEU A 13 9.34 47.89 4.25
CA LEU A 13 9.70 47.80 5.67
C LEU A 13 10.47 49.05 6.08
N SER A 14 9.73 50.03 6.58
CA SER A 14 10.26 51.16 7.35
C SER A 14 10.58 50.69 8.76
N ILE A 15 11.87 50.45 9.06
CA ILE A 15 12.35 50.37 10.46
C ILE A 15 13.69 51.11 10.54
N ARG A 16 13.63 52.42 10.73
CA ARG A 16 14.75 53.24 11.21
C ARG A 16 14.31 54.09 12.39
N ARG A 17 14.27 53.48 13.56
CA ARG A 17 14.44 54.17 14.85
C ARG A 17 15.63 53.53 15.55
N TYR A 18 16.81 54.04 15.25
CA TYR A 18 18.03 53.73 15.99
C TYR A 18 17.92 54.39 17.38
N PHE A 19 17.95 53.57 18.42
CA PHE A 19 18.13 54.00 19.80
C PHE A 19 19.48 54.71 19.92
N ALA A 20 19.47 55.95 20.43
CA ALA A 20 20.68 56.64 20.86
C ALA A 20 21.28 55.88 22.05
N LEU A 21 22.38 55.18 21.83
CA LEU A 21 23.14 54.52 22.90
C LEU A 21 23.99 55.58 23.61
N ASP A 22 23.71 55.76 24.90
CA ASP A 22 24.48 56.57 25.84
C ASP A 22 25.98 56.20 25.78
N SER A 23 26.86 57.18 25.64
CA SER A 23 28.31 56.99 25.43
C SER A 23 28.95 56.19 26.58
N GLY A 24 28.43 56.36 27.80
CA GLY A 24 28.85 55.59 28.98
C GLY A 24 28.39 54.13 28.98
N ALA A 25 27.37 53.76 28.20
CA ALA A 25 26.99 52.38 27.98
C ALA A 25 28.00 51.66 27.06
N ILE A 26 28.51 52.37 26.05
CA ILE A 26 29.50 51.84 25.10
C ILE A 26 30.86 51.62 25.79
N GLU A 27 31.30 52.50 26.69
CA GLU A 27 32.56 52.32 27.43
C GLU A 27 32.52 51.15 28.43
N ARG A 28 31.38 50.89 29.08
CA ARG A 28 31.19 49.73 29.96
C ARG A 28 31.30 48.39 29.21
N ILE A 29 30.90 48.34 27.95
CA ILE A 29 31.03 47.16 27.08
C ILE A 29 32.50 46.91 26.71
N LYS A 30 33.30 47.97 26.55
CA LYS A 30 34.72 47.89 26.14
C LYS A 30 35.66 47.42 27.25
N LYS A 31 35.27 47.53 28.52
CA LYS A 31 36.06 47.07 29.68
C LYS A 31 35.18 46.22 30.61
N PRO A 32 34.81 44.99 30.23
CA PRO A 32 34.14 44.10 31.16
C PRO A 32 35.07 43.92 32.36
N THR A 33 34.63 44.32 33.54
CA THR A 33 35.34 44.07 34.80
C THR A 33 35.76 42.61 34.81
N ARG A 34 37.08 42.36 34.79
CA ARG A 34 37.71 41.05 34.83
C ARG A 34 37.59 40.46 36.25
N GLY A 35 36.37 40.39 36.77
CA GLY A 35 36.04 39.60 37.94
C GLY A 35 35.88 38.17 37.49
N GLY A 36 36.62 37.24 38.11
CA GLY A 36 36.41 35.82 37.87
C GLY A 36 34.92 35.50 38.10
N GLN A 37 34.27 34.87 37.13
CA GLN A 37 32.91 34.40 37.34
C GLN A 37 32.92 33.48 38.56
N ASN A 38 32.04 33.73 39.53
CA ASN A 38 31.91 32.87 40.71
C ASN A 38 31.71 31.43 40.25
N LEU A 39 32.69 30.57 40.54
CA LEU A 39 32.68 29.15 40.13
C LEU A 39 31.44 28.44 40.68
N SER A 40 30.97 28.85 41.87
CA SER A 40 29.72 28.37 42.49
C SER A 40 28.48 28.68 41.65
N LEU A 41 28.35 29.90 41.11
CA LEU A 41 27.23 30.28 40.24
C LEU A 41 27.31 29.57 38.87
N ARG A 42 28.52 29.38 38.34
CA ARG A 42 28.73 28.60 37.11
C ARG A 42 28.35 27.13 37.31
N TYR A 43 28.76 26.54 38.42
CA TYR A 43 28.43 25.16 38.78
C TYR A 43 26.92 24.96 38.94
N ARG A 44 26.24 25.85 39.69
CA ARG A 44 24.78 25.81 39.86
C ARG A 44 24.03 25.92 38.52
N ARG A 45 24.50 26.77 37.59
CA ARG A 45 23.93 26.88 36.25
C ARG A 45 24.12 25.60 35.44
N LEU A 46 25.30 24.98 35.53
CA LEU A 46 25.58 23.70 34.88
C LEU A 46 24.68 22.58 35.43
N GLU A 47 24.54 22.46 36.74
CA GLU A 47 23.63 21.47 37.35
C GLU A 47 22.18 21.67 36.91
N GLN A 48 21.70 22.92 36.86
CA GLN A 48 20.35 23.23 36.36
C GLN A 48 20.19 22.83 34.89
N SER A 49 21.20 23.09 34.04
CA SER A 49 21.17 22.70 32.64
C SER A 49 21.20 21.18 32.43
N LEU A 50 21.97 20.45 33.26
CA LEU A 50 22.04 19.00 33.21
C LEU A 50 20.73 18.35 33.64
N ARG A 51 20.11 18.80 34.74
CA ARG A 51 18.79 18.32 35.17
C ARG A 51 17.69 18.64 34.17
N GLY A 52 17.75 19.81 33.52
CA GLY A 52 16.84 20.17 32.44
C GLY A 52 17.01 19.26 31.21
N LYS A 53 18.26 18.94 30.85
CA LYS A 53 18.56 18.00 29.77
C LYS A 53 18.09 16.57 30.10
N GLU A 54 18.26 16.12 31.33
CA GLU A 54 17.76 14.81 31.79
C GLU A 54 16.23 14.73 31.75
N ALA A 55 15.52 15.82 32.07
CA ALA A 55 14.07 15.88 31.93
C ALA A 55 13.64 15.77 30.46
N LEU A 56 14.28 16.55 29.58
CA LEU A 56 14.03 16.47 28.14
C LEU A 56 14.38 15.09 27.56
N GLN A 57 15.44 14.44 28.05
CA GLN A 57 15.79 13.08 27.64
C GLN A 57 14.69 12.09 28.05
N ARG A 58 14.15 12.20 29.28
CA ARG A 58 13.01 11.38 29.71
C ARG A 58 11.76 11.61 28.87
N ASP A 59 11.49 12.86 28.48
CA ASP A 59 10.37 13.19 27.60
C ASP A 59 10.57 12.59 26.19
N ILE A 60 11.81 12.63 25.67
CA ILE A 60 12.18 11.96 24.41
C ILE A 60 11.98 10.45 24.53
N ASP A 61 12.52 9.81 25.57
CA ASP A 61 12.40 8.37 25.77
C ASP A 61 10.92 7.94 25.93
N ALA A 62 10.09 8.75 26.60
CA ALA A 62 8.66 8.52 26.72
C ALA A 62 7.95 8.63 25.36
N LEU A 63 8.21 9.68 24.59
CA LEU A 63 7.68 9.84 23.24
C LEU A 63 8.13 8.72 22.31
N GLU A 64 9.39 8.29 22.36
CA GLU A 64 9.89 7.14 21.61
C GLU A 64 9.18 5.85 22.01
N SER A 65 8.87 5.66 23.30
CA SER A 65 8.11 4.51 23.78
C SER A 65 6.64 4.52 23.35
N ASP A 66 6.00 5.70 23.34
CA ASP A 66 4.63 5.89 22.88
C ASP A 66 4.55 5.66 21.36
N VAL A 67 5.53 6.18 20.61
CA VAL A 67 5.72 5.91 19.18
C VAL A 67 5.94 4.41 18.97
N ALA A 68 6.82 3.74 19.72
CA ALA A 68 7.05 2.31 19.59
C ALA A 68 5.80 1.48 19.92
N GLY A 69 4.97 1.91 20.88
CA GLY A 69 3.69 1.30 21.20
C GLY A 69 2.66 1.50 20.08
N HIS A 70 2.56 2.71 19.52
CA HIS A 70 1.60 3.06 18.47
C HIS A 70 1.98 2.51 17.09
N PHE A 71 3.27 2.37 16.81
CA PHE A 71 3.78 1.76 15.59
C PHE A 71 3.57 0.24 15.61
N LYS A 72 3.59 -0.44 16.75
CA LYS A 72 3.39 -1.89 16.82
C LYS A 72 2.02 -2.35 16.29
N ASP A 73 1.02 -1.48 16.37
CA ASP A 73 -0.34 -1.75 15.88
C ASP A 73 -0.56 -1.29 14.43
N THR A 74 0.37 -0.50 13.85
CA THR A 74 0.20 0.11 12.51
C THR A 74 1.35 -0.18 11.53
N SER A 75 2.49 -0.71 11.97
CA SER A 75 3.74 -0.80 11.18
C SER A 75 4.13 -2.19 10.68
N THR A 76 3.32 -3.24 10.92
CA THR A 76 3.60 -4.59 10.40
C THR A 76 3.62 -4.70 8.86
N ALA A 77 3.30 -3.62 8.13
CA ALA A 77 3.34 -3.58 6.67
C ALA A 77 4.38 -2.60 6.05
N ALA A 78 5.00 -1.69 6.80
CA ALA A 78 5.81 -0.61 6.22
C ALA A 78 7.34 -0.75 6.44
N GLU A 79 7.79 -1.26 7.59
CA GLU A 79 9.22 -1.28 7.96
C GLU A 79 10.06 -2.37 7.26
N THR A 80 9.44 -3.31 6.53
CA THR A 80 10.17 -4.29 5.71
C THR A 80 10.68 -3.72 4.37
N THR A 81 10.35 -2.47 4.01
CA THR A 81 10.73 -1.90 2.70
C THR A 81 12.09 -1.23 2.65
N GLU A 82 12.68 -0.78 3.77
CA GLU A 82 13.96 -0.06 3.73
C GLU A 82 15.20 -0.97 3.64
N ALA A 83 15.10 -2.23 4.12
CA ALA A 83 16.20 -3.20 4.08
C ALA A 83 16.54 -3.70 2.67
N ASN A 84 15.74 -3.33 1.66
CA ASN A 84 15.90 -3.74 0.27
C ASN A 84 16.24 -2.55 -0.64
N ARG A 85 17.08 -1.62 -0.17
CA ARG A 85 17.47 -0.42 -0.93
C ARG A 85 18.60 -0.70 -1.93
N TYR A 86 19.53 -1.60 -1.58
CA TYR A 86 20.69 -1.93 -2.42
C TYR A 86 20.90 -3.44 -2.49
N PHE A 87 21.08 -3.97 -3.69
CA PHE A 87 21.49 -5.34 -3.94
C PHE A 87 22.82 -5.33 -4.70
N ARG A 88 23.87 -5.89 -4.09
CA ARG A 88 25.22 -5.98 -4.71
C ARG A 88 25.77 -4.62 -5.17
N GLY A 89 25.41 -3.54 -4.48
CA GLY A 89 25.82 -2.17 -4.83
C GLY A 89 24.98 -1.49 -5.91
N LEU A 90 23.97 -2.19 -6.45
CA LEU A 90 22.97 -1.63 -7.36
C LEU A 90 21.71 -1.27 -6.56
N GLU A 91 21.16 -0.09 -6.80
CA GLU A 91 19.90 0.34 -6.18
C GLU A 91 18.73 -0.44 -6.77
N ILE A 92 17.87 -1.01 -5.92
CA ILE A 92 16.68 -1.73 -6.36
C ILE A 92 15.57 -0.69 -6.57
N PRO A 93 15.00 -0.57 -7.78
CA PRO A 93 13.88 0.33 -8.01
C PRO A 93 12.70 -0.01 -7.09
N ARG A 94 12.05 1.02 -6.56
CA ARG A 94 10.86 0.87 -5.71
C ARG A 94 9.60 1.10 -6.52
N GLN A 95 8.63 0.19 -6.38
CA GLN A 95 7.33 0.36 -7.00
C GLN A 95 6.61 1.59 -6.41
N PRO A 96 6.07 2.50 -7.25
CA PRO A 96 5.29 3.63 -6.77
C PRO A 96 4.02 3.14 -6.07
N LYS A 97 3.61 3.85 -5.01
CA LYS A 97 2.38 3.54 -4.29
C LYS A 97 1.19 3.99 -5.13
N ALA A 98 0.18 3.12 -5.25
CA ALA A 98 -1.06 3.48 -5.92
C ALA A 98 -1.76 4.63 -5.16
N PRO A 99 -2.30 5.63 -5.87
CA PRO A 99 -3.03 6.72 -5.25
C PRO A 99 -4.33 6.20 -4.62
N GLN A 100 -4.75 6.82 -3.53
CA GLN A 100 -6.01 6.49 -2.88
C GLN A 100 -7.21 7.07 -3.66
N SER A 101 -8.40 6.50 -3.48
CA SER A 101 -9.63 7.02 -4.11
C SER A 101 -9.88 8.49 -3.76
N ASP A 102 -9.50 8.90 -2.56
CA ASP A 102 -9.78 10.23 -2.01
C ASP A 102 -8.85 11.31 -2.60
N GLU A 103 -7.73 10.90 -3.21
CA GLU A 103 -6.82 11.79 -3.93
C GLU A 103 -7.34 12.13 -5.33
N CYS A 104 -8.24 11.29 -5.88
CA CYS A 104 -8.91 11.56 -7.14
C CYS A 104 -10.09 12.51 -6.90
N CYS A 105 -10.00 13.73 -7.45
CA CYS A 105 -11.06 14.73 -7.32
C CYS A 105 -12.35 14.37 -8.07
N MET A 106 -12.33 13.36 -8.96
CA MET A 106 -13.45 12.90 -9.81
C MET A 106 -14.18 13.98 -10.64
N SER A 107 -13.69 15.23 -10.64
CA SER A 107 -14.32 16.38 -11.29
C SER A 107 -13.59 16.86 -12.55
N GLY A 108 -12.58 16.12 -13.00
CA GLY A 108 -11.80 16.44 -14.21
C GLY A 108 -10.73 17.52 -13.98
N CYS A 109 -9.78 17.25 -13.07
CA CYS A 109 -8.61 18.12 -12.90
C CYS A 109 -7.75 18.20 -14.17
N ALA A 110 -7.01 19.29 -14.33
CA ALA A 110 -6.10 19.49 -15.46
C ALA A 110 -4.97 18.45 -15.54
N VAL A 111 -4.59 17.85 -14.40
CA VAL A 111 -3.66 16.73 -14.30
C VAL A 111 -4.31 15.67 -13.41
N CYS A 112 -4.52 14.47 -13.94
CA CYS A 112 -5.08 13.36 -13.19
C CYS A 112 -3.98 12.69 -12.34
N VAL A 113 -4.29 12.36 -11.10
CA VAL A 113 -3.37 11.64 -10.20
C VAL A 113 -3.07 10.24 -10.76
N TYR A 114 -4.04 9.61 -11.43
CA TYR A 114 -3.83 8.32 -12.07
C TYR A 114 -2.87 8.40 -13.26
N ASP A 115 -2.91 9.47 -14.05
CA ASP A 115 -1.97 9.66 -15.17
C ASP A 115 -0.54 9.81 -14.65
N LEU A 116 -0.33 10.61 -13.61
CA LEU A 116 0.98 10.74 -12.93
C LEU A 116 1.46 9.40 -12.36
N TYR A 117 0.53 8.61 -11.81
CA TYR A 117 0.84 7.27 -11.32
C TYR A 117 1.26 6.34 -12.47
N GLU A 118 0.56 6.35 -13.60
CA GLU A 118 0.92 5.56 -14.78
C GLU A 118 2.29 5.95 -15.36
N GLU A 119 2.60 7.24 -15.44
CA GLU A 119 3.92 7.73 -15.81
C GLU A 119 5.00 7.22 -14.84
N SER A 120 4.74 7.29 -13.53
CA SER A 120 5.66 6.77 -12.52
C SER A 120 5.85 5.25 -12.61
N LEU A 121 4.80 4.51 -12.97
CA LEU A 121 4.87 3.07 -13.22
C LEU A 121 5.69 2.75 -14.47
N ALA A 122 5.57 3.54 -15.53
CA ALA A 122 6.37 3.38 -16.74
C ALA A 122 7.86 3.59 -16.42
N ALA A 123 8.21 4.69 -15.77
CA ALA A 123 9.58 4.98 -15.33
C ALA A 123 10.14 3.87 -14.41
N TYR A 124 9.32 3.34 -13.51
CA TYR A 124 9.69 2.22 -12.66
C TYR A 124 10.04 0.97 -13.49
N LYS A 125 9.22 0.59 -14.48
CA LYS A 125 9.49 -0.56 -15.35
C LYS A 125 10.79 -0.40 -16.14
N GLU A 126 11.08 0.80 -16.64
CA GLU A 126 12.33 1.10 -17.34
C GLU A 126 13.54 0.93 -16.42
N SER A 127 13.47 1.48 -15.21
CA SER A 127 14.55 1.35 -14.22
C SER A 127 14.78 -0.11 -13.79
N LEU A 128 13.71 -0.91 -13.70
CA LEU A 128 13.80 -2.34 -13.43
C LEU A 128 14.48 -3.09 -14.56
N ALA A 129 14.12 -2.81 -15.82
CA ALA A 129 14.74 -3.44 -16.97
C ALA A 129 16.25 -3.14 -17.01
N ALA A 130 16.63 -1.89 -16.73
CA ALA A 130 18.03 -1.48 -16.61
C ALA A 130 18.74 -2.25 -15.48
N PHE A 131 18.11 -2.35 -14.30
CA PHE A 131 18.63 -3.11 -13.16
C PHE A 131 18.83 -4.60 -13.47
N MET A 132 17.85 -5.25 -14.10
CA MET A 132 17.94 -6.65 -14.52
C MET A 132 19.05 -6.85 -15.56
N SER A 133 19.20 -5.92 -16.50
CA SER A 133 20.29 -5.97 -17.50
C SER A 133 21.67 -5.86 -16.83
N ALA A 134 21.80 -4.98 -15.83
CA ALA A 134 23.03 -4.82 -15.05
C ALA A 134 23.37 -6.11 -14.28
N LEU A 135 22.39 -6.74 -13.62
CA LEU A 135 22.59 -8.02 -12.94
C LEU A 135 22.99 -9.16 -13.88
N THR A 136 22.37 -9.20 -15.06
CA THR A 136 22.68 -10.18 -16.09
C THR A 136 24.11 -9.99 -16.60
N SER A 137 24.52 -8.74 -16.85
CA SER A 137 25.91 -8.41 -17.25
C SER A 137 26.95 -8.76 -16.16
N ALA A 138 26.54 -8.69 -14.89
CA ALA A 138 27.36 -9.12 -13.74
C ALA A 138 27.39 -10.65 -13.55
N GLY A 139 26.68 -11.42 -14.37
CA GLY A 139 26.66 -12.88 -14.32
C GLY A 139 25.87 -13.46 -13.14
N ILE A 140 24.93 -12.70 -12.57
CA ILE A 140 24.16 -13.13 -11.40
C ILE A 140 22.92 -13.91 -11.87
N PRO A 141 22.76 -15.19 -11.48
CA PRO A 141 21.62 -15.99 -11.88
C PRO A 141 20.30 -15.43 -11.30
N GLN A 142 19.19 -15.63 -12.02
CA GLN A 142 17.86 -15.10 -11.65
C GLN A 142 17.40 -15.65 -10.28
N GLU A 143 17.87 -16.84 -9.89
CA GLU A 143 17.62 -17.49 -8.60
C GLU A 143 18.34 -16.83 -7.42
N ALA A 144 19.20 -15.84 -7.67
CA ALA A 144 19.83 -15.02 -6.64
C ALA A 144 19.19 -13.64 -6.48
N TRP A 145 18.27 -13.24 -7.38
CA TRP A 145 17.66 -11.90 -7.35
C TRP A 145 16.68 -11.74 -6.19
N PRO A 146 16.44 -10.53 -5.68
CA PRO A 146 15.45 -10.32 -4.61
C PRO A 146 14.04 -10.78 -5.05
N LYS A 147 13.27 -11.35 -4.10
CA LYS A 147 11.93 -11.90 -4.37
C LYS A 147 10.99 -10.87 -5.01
N SER A 148 11.09 -9.60 -4.61
CA SER A 148 10.29 -8.49 -5.13
C SER A 148 10.43 -8.28 -6.64
N VAL A 149 11.62 -8.53 -7.20
CA VAL A 149 11.87 -8.40 -8.64
C VAL A 149 11.35 -9.65 -9.38
N ARG A 150 11.53 -10.85 -8.81
CA ARG A 150 11.07 -12.11 -9.43
C ARG A 150 9.56 -12.23 -9.53
N THR A 151 8.83 -11.71 -8.55
CA THR A 151 7.37 -11.85 -8.51
C THR A 151 6.67 -11.10 -9.64
N ILE A 152 7.30 -10.04 -10.18
CA ILE A 152 6.73 -9.20 -11.24
C ILE A 152 6.55 -10.00 -12.54
N ASP A 153 7.51 -10.85 -12.89
CA ASP A 153 7.42 -11.70 -14.08
C ASP A 153 6.37 -12.82 -13.92
N THR A 154 6.08 -13.25 -12.69
CA THR A 154 5.13 -14.34 -12.43
C THR A 154 3.66 -13.91 -12.40
N THR A 155 3.39 -12.61 -12.43
CA THR A 155 2.03 -12.06 -12.58
C THR A 155 1.56 -11.98 -14.04
N GLU A 156 2.13 -12.78 -14.94
CA GLU A 156 1.46 -13.11 -16.20
C GLU A 156 0.07 -13.67 -15.90
N PRO A 157 -0.98 -13.30 -16.67
CA PRO A 157 -2.32 -13.82 -16.47
C PRO A 157 -2.32 -15.29 -16.88
N LYS A 158 -1.97 -16.17 -15.93
CA LYS A 158 -2.28 -17.59 -16.01
C LYS A 158 -3.77 -17.63 -16.33
N LYS A 159 -4.14 -18.05 -17.55
CA LYS A 159 -5.54 -18.20 -17.95
C LYS A 159 -6.22 -18.98 -16.84
N SER A 160 -7.01 -18.27 -16.04
CA SER A 160 -7.58 -18.86 -14.85
C SER A 160 -8.51 -19.98 -15.28
N VAL A 161 -8.70 -20.97 -14.40
CA VAL A 161 -9.65 -22.07 -14.63
C VAL A 161 -11.01 -21.52 -15.11
N THR A 162 -11.39 -20.32 -14.66
CA THR A 162 -12.57 -19.58 -15.13
C THR A 162 -12.51 -19.20 -16.61
N LEU A 163 -11.40 -18.67 -17.13
CA LEU A 163 -11.26 -18.32 -18.55
C LEU A 163 -11.28 -19.55 -19.46
N SER A 164 -10.71 -20.68 -19.00
CA SER A 164 -10.80 -21.96 -19.73
C SER A 164 -12.25 -22.45 -19.85
N ALA A 165 -13.03 -22.34 -18.78
CA ALA A 165 -14.44 -22.74 -18.78
C ALA A 165 -15.30 -21.89 -19.73
N PHE A 166 -15.01 -20.58 -19.83
CA PHE A 166 -15.71 -19.71 -20.79
C PHE A 166 -15.35 -20.04 -22.23
N GLU A 167 -14.08 -20.29 -22.54
CA GLU A 167 -13.66 -20.72 -23.89
C GLU A 167 -14.36 -22.04 -24.31
N GLU A 168 -14.54 -22.99 -23.39
CA GLU A 168 -15.27 -24.24 -23.66
C GLU A 168 -16.78 -24.01 -23.89
N LEU A 169 -17.40 -23.14 -23.09
CA LEU A 169 -18.80 -22.78 -23.26
C LEU A 169 -19.05 -22.13 -24.61
N GLU A 170 -18.18 -21.21 -25.05
CA GLU A 170 -18.26 -20.57 -26.35
C GLU A 170 -18.14 -21.59 -27.50
N ARG A 171 -17.21 -22.54 -27.42
CA ARG A 171 -17.11 -23.65 -28.40
C ARG A 171 -18.39 -24.48 -28.42
N SER A 172 -18.96 -24.78 -27.25
CA SER A 172 -20.19 -25.57 -27.16
C SER A 172 -21.41 -24.85 -27.75
N LEU A 173 -21.52 -23.53 -27.54
CA LEU A 173 -22.61 -22.71 -28.10
C LEU A 173 -22.48 -22.57 -29.62
N LYS A 174 -21.25 -22.45 -30.12
CA LYS A 174 -20.99 -22.41 -31.57
C LYS A 174 -21.38 -23.72 -32.25
N ALA A 175 -20.98 -24.87 -31.68
CA ALA A 175 -21.38 -26.18 -32.18
C ALA A 175 -22.90 -26.34 -32.20
N LYS A 176 -23.60 -25.93 -31.13
CA LYS A 176 -25.07 -25.95 -31.08
C LYS A 176 -25.70 -25.08 -32.17
N ARG A 177 -25.21 -23.85 -32.36
CA ARG A 177 -25.69 -22.96 -33.43
C ARG A 177 -25.46 -23.54 -34.81
N GLU A 178 -24.31 -24.16 -35.07
CA GLU A 178 -24.01 -24.84 -36.33
C GLU A 178 -24.97 -26.01 -36.56
N THR A 179 -25.19 -26.87 -35.56
CA THR A 179 -26.18 -27.95 -35.66
C THR A 179 -27.60 -27.43 -35.88
N GLU A 180 -27.97 -26.32 -35.24
CA GLU A 180 -29.29 -25.70 -35.40
C GLU A 180 -29.46 -25.08 -36.79
N THR A 181 -28.39 -24.55 -37.40
CA THR A 181 -28.45 -24.02 -38.78
C THR A 181 -28.57 -25.11 -39.85
N LEU A 182 -28.07 -26.33 -39.56
CA LEU A 182 -28.13 -27.46 -40.49
C LEU A 182 -29.44 -28.26 -40.38
N VAL A 183 -30.16 -28.13 -39.28
CA VAL A 183 -31.51 -28.67 -39.14
C VAL A 183 -32.48 -27.63 -39.70
N PRO A 184 -33.19 -27.88 -40.82
CA PRO A 184 -34.25 -26.97 -41.24
C PRO A 184 -35.23 -26.82 -40.08
N ARG A 185 -35.79 -25.60 -39.88
CA ARG A 185 -36.90 -25.33 -38.96
C ARG A 185 -38.20 -26.05 -39.41
N SER A 186 -38.12 -27.31 -39.81
CA SER A 186 -39.27 -28.16 -40.04
C SER A 186 -39.71 -28.71 -38.68
N ASN A 187 -40.90 -28.27 -38.30
CA ASN A 187 -41.72 -28.69 -37.17
C ASN A 187 -41.58 -27.77 -35.96
N LYS A 188 -42.52 -26.81 -35.87
CA LYS A 188 -43.13 -26.45 -34.59
C LYS A 188 -43.37 -27.77 -33.87
N ARG A 189 -42.60 -28.08 -32.81
CA ARG A 189 -42.93 -29.25 -31.97
C ARG A 189 -44.41 -29.07 -31.62
N PRO A 190 -45.30 -30.03 -31.91
CA PRO A 190 -46.66 -29.93 -31.39
C PRO A 190 -46.53 -29.71 -29.89
N ARG A 191 -47.25 -28.71 -29.36
CA ARG A 191 -47.34 -28.55 -27.90
C ARG A 191 -47.68 -29.92 -27.37
N PRO A 192 -46.85 -30.51 -26.49
CA PRO A 192 -47.18 -31.82 -26.00
C PRO A 192 -48.45 -31.62 -25.16
N THR A 193 -49.57 -32.15 -25.64
CA THR A 193 -50.80 -32.16 -24.87
C THR A 193 -50.62 -33.26 -23.84
N TRP A 194 -50.06 -32.91 -22.69
CA TRP A 194 -49.88 -33.85 -21.61
C TRP A 194 -51.29 -34.15 -21.11
N THR A 195 -51.85 -35.30 -21.48
CA THR A 195 -53.01 -35.81 -20.75
C THR A 195 -52.47 -36.32 -19.41
N MET A 196 -53.18 -36.01 -18.32
CA MET A 196 -52.76 -36.35 -16.94
C MET A 196 -52.43 -37.85 -16.71
N ALA A 197 -52.83 -38.73 -17.63
CA ALA A 197 -52.59 -40.17 -17.54
C ALA A 197 -51.16 -40.58 -17.92
N GLU A 198 -50.47 -39.88 -18.82
CA GLU A 198 -49.10 -40.25 -19.25
C GLU A 198 -48.00 -39.69 -18.35
N LEU A 199 -48.34 -38.78 -17.43
CA LEU A 199 -47.41 -38.19 -16.46
C LEU A 199 -47.01 -39.16 -15.34
N TYR A 200 -47.62 -40.34 -15.26
CA TYR A 200 -47.42 -41.28 -14.14
C TYR A 200 -46.87 -42.66 -14.51
N GLU A 201 -46.48 -42.92 -15.76
CA GLU A 201 -46.09 -44.28 -16.19
C GLU A 201 -44.65 -44.43 -16.73
N VAL A 202 -43.82 -43.39 -16.71
CA VAL A 202 -42.38 -43.52 -17.05
C VAL A 202 -41.48 -42.97 -15.94
N LEU A 203 -41.56 -43.60 -14.77
CA LEU A 203 -40.47 -43.62 -13.80
C LEU A 203 -40.22 -45.07 -13.37
N PRO A 204 -39.43 -45.86 -14.12
CA PRO A 204 -38.81 -47.03 -13.51
C PRO A 204 -37.84 -46.56 -12.42
N LEU A 205 -38.25 -46.75 -11.16
CA LEU A 205 -37.36 -46.87 -10.01
C LEU A 205 -36.33 -47.97 -10.31
N THR A 206 -35.03 -47.63 -10.23
CA THR A 206 -33.79 -48.45 -10.09
C THR A 206 -32.71 -47.81 -10.98
N ASP A 207 -31.49 -47.44 -10.58
CA ASP A 207 -30.67 -47.61 -9.38
C ASP A 207 -29.88 -46.32 -9.17
N VAL A 208 -30.03 -45.65 -8.03
CA VAL A 208 -29.08 -44.61 -7.60
C VAL A 208 -28.01 -45.34 -6.80
N PRO A 209 -26.73 -45.38 -7.23
CA PRO A 209 -25.68 -45.98 -6.42
C PRO A 209 -25.60 -45.22 -5.10
N ALA A 210 -25.69 -45.96 -4.01
CA ALA A 210 -25.62 -45.47 -2.64
C ALA A 210 -24.38 -44.58 -2.44
N CYS A 211 -24.56 -43.26 -2.54
CA CYS A 211 -23.61 -42.30 -1.99
C CYS A 211 -23.62 -42.52 -0.47
N LYS A 212 -22.60 -43.23 0.01
CA LYS A 212 -22.20 -43.24 1.43
C LYS A 212 -21.82 -41.81 1.81
N LEU A 213 -22.83 -41.00 2.14
CA LEU A 213 -22.67 -39.79 2.91
C LEU A 213 -22.23 -40.21 4.31
N ARG A 214 -20.92 -40.37 4.49
CA ARG A 214 -20.31 -40.39 5.81
C ARG A 214 -20.46 -38.96 6.36
N ALA A 215 -21.45 -38.77 7.21
CA ALA A 215 -21.65 -37.52 7.93
C ALA A 215 -20.33 -37.12 8.63
N PRO A 216 -19.85 -35.87 8.48
CA PRO A 216 -18.74 -35.38 9.28
C PRO A 216 -19.21 -35.34 10.73
N GLN A 217 -18.60 -36.16 11.58
CA GLN A 217 -18.74 -36.01 13.03
C GLN A 217 -18.00 -34.74 13.44
N HIS A 218 -18.73 -33.63 13.50
CA HIS A 218 -18.24 -32.45 14.19
C HIS A 218 -18.16 -32.78 15.69
N PRO A 219 -17.00 -32.61 16.35
CA PRO A 219 -16.96 -32.69 17.80
C PRO A 219 -17.85 -31.58 18.36
N ARG A 220 -18.82 -31.95 19.20
CA ARG A 220 -19.62 -30.98 19.97
C ARG A 220 -18.67 -30.22 20.89
N ILE A 221 -18.32 -29.00 20.51
CA ILE A 221 -17.59 -28.08 21.37
C ILE A 221 -18.51 -27.74 22.53
N ASN A 222 -18.16 -28.18 23.73
CA ASN A 222 -18.88 -27.85 24.95
C ASN A 222 -18.53 -26.42 25.35
N ILE A 223 -19.47 -25.49 25.12
CA ILE A 223 -19.29 -24.05 25.31
C ILE A 223 -18.87 -23.70 26.75
N SER A 224 -19.14 -24.56 27.74
CA SER A 224 -18.71 -24.35 29.12
C SER A 224 -17.19 -24.47 29.34
N GLN A 225 -16.44 -25.16 28.48
CA GLN A 225 -14.98 -25.24 28.60
C GLN A 225 -14.24 -24.04 27.99
N VAL A 226 -14.89 -23.27 27.11
CA VAL A 226 -14.25 -22.10 26.46
C VAL A 226 -14.14 -20.93 27.44
N PHE A 227 -15.07 -20.80 28.39
CA PHE A 227 -15.07 -19.70 29.35
C PHE A 227 -14.07 -19.86 30.50
N GLN A 228 -13.58 -21.07 30.77
CA GLN A 228 -12.70 -21.32 31.91
C GLN A 228 -11.20 -21.10 31.58
N LYS A 229 -10.86 -20.88 30.31
CA LYS A 229 -9.47 -20.69 29.84
C LYS A 229 -9.06 -19.23 29.62
N PHE A 230 -9.96 -18.29 29.94
CA PHE A 230 -9.72 -16.84 29.81
C PHE A 230 -9.63 -16.12 31.17
N SER A 231 -9.59 -16.87 32.28
CA SER A 231 -9.60 -16.30 33.64
C SER A 231 -8.43 -16.75 34.52
N GLU A 232 -7.32 -17.18 33.92
CA GLU A 232 -5.98 -17.24 34.53
C GLU A 232 -5.03 -16.38 33.70
#